data_AF-A0A921CKL1-F1
#
_entry.id   AF-A0A921CKL1-F1
#
_cell.length_a   1.000
_cell.length_b   1.000
_cell.length_c   1.000
_cell.angle_alpha   90.00
_cell.angle_beta   90.00
_cell.angle_gamma   90.00
#
_symmetry.space_group_name_H-M   'P 1'
#
loop_
_entity.id
_entity.type
_entity.pdbx_description
1 polymer ?
#
loop_
_entity_poly.entity_id
_entity_poly.type
_entity_poly.pdbx_seq_one_letter_code
_entity_poly.pdbx_strand_id
1 'polypeptide(L)'
;MLPAVLAVISLLPGFLFLISYITNSNAFPLPLSEEEEERYIRAMEQGDELARNILVERNLRLVAHIVKKFDNTGEDVDDLISIGTIGLIKAINTYDRRQGTRLATYAARCIENEILMHLRSLKRSRAEVSLYDPIGVDKEGNEVVLLDVLGTSADVVADLIESRFEKEKLYEKIRRLGRRER
;
A
#
# COMPACT_ATOMS: atom_id res chain seq x y z
N MET A 1 -43.93 35.94 -13.96
CA MET A 1 -42.60 36.16 -14.59
C MET A 1 -41.46 36.05 -13.57
N LEU A 2 -41.41 36.87 -12.50
CA LEU A 2 -40.37 36.79 -11.45
C LEU A 2 -40.20 35.42 -10.74
N PRO A 3 -41.26 34.70 -10.32
CA PRO A 3 -41.08 33.47 -9.52
C PRO A 3 -40.52 32.29 -10.34
N ALA A 4 -40.80 32.24 -11.64
CA ALA A 4 -40.23 31.24 -12.54
C ALA A 4 -38.73 31.45 -12.74
N VAL A 5 -38.28 32.71 -12.82
CA VAL A 5 -36.87 33.06 -12.96
C VAL A 5 -36.10 32.70 -11.68
N LEU A 6 -36.66 32.97 -10.50
CA LEU A 6 -36.06 32.56 -9.21
C LEU A 6 -35.94 31.04 -9.05
N ALA A 7 -36.95 30.28 -9.48
CA ALA A 7 -36.91 28.82 -9.44
C ALA A 7 -35.80 28.24 -10.32
N VAL A 8 -35.64 28.77 -11.54
CA VAL A 8 -34.55 28.37 -12.45
C VAL A 8 -33.18 28.72 -11.86
N ILE A 9 -33.04 29.89 -11.22
CA ILE A 9 -31.79 30.29 -10.55
C ILE A 9 -31.44 29.37 -9.38
N SER A 10 -32.43 28.88 -8.63
CA SER A 10 -32.19 27.94 -7.51
C SER A 10 -31.73 26.55 -7.95
N LEU A 11 -32.04 26.15 -9.20
CA LEU A 11 -31.66 24.85 -9.76
C LEU A 11 -30.29 24.88 -10.47
N LEU A 12 -29.82 26.07 -10.87
CA LEU A 12 -28.54 26.26 -11.55
C LEU A 12 -27.32 25.72 -10.77
N PRO A 13 -27.16 25.95 -9.45
CA PRO A 13 -26.02 25.44 -8.69
C PRO A 13 -25.98 23.91 -8.64
N GLY A 14 -27.12 23.24 -8.44
CA GLY A 14 -27.20 21.79 -8.43
C GLY A 14 -26.91 21.18 -9.80
N PHE A 15 -27.36 21.85 -10.87
CA PHE A 15 -27.04 21.45 -12.24
C PHE A 15 -25.56 21.66 -12.58
N LEU A 16 -24.95 22.76 -12.15
CA LEU A 16 -23.51 22.99 -12.31
C LEU A 16 -22.68 21.99 -11.52
N PHE A 17 -23.11 21.63 -10.30
CA PHE A 17 -22.47 20.60 -9.50
C PHE A 17 -22.58 19.22 -10.16
N LEU A 18 -23.74 18.89 -10.72
CA LEU A 18 -23.94 17.65 -11.48
C LEU A 18 -23.07 17.61 -12.74
N ILE A 19 -23.01 18.70 -13.51
CA ILE A 19 -22.12 18.81 -14.67
C ILE A 19 -20.68 18.64 -14.22
N SER A 20 -20.25 19.34 -13.16
CA SER A 20 -18.90 19.22 -12.62
C SER A 20 -18.60 17.80 -12.17
N TYR A 21 -19.54 17.10 -11.55
CA TYR A 21 -19.37 15.72 -11.13
C TYR A 21 -19.23 14.77 -12.33
N ILE A 22 -20.07 14.94 -13.35
CA ILE A 22 -20.06 14.13 -14.58
C ILE A 22 -18.82 14.41 -15.43
N THR A 23 -18.38 15.67 -15.55
CA THR A 23 -17.17 16.04 -16.30
C THR A 23 -15.89 15.66 -15.57
N ASN A 24 -15.90 15.69 -14.23
CA ASN A 24 -14.75 15.32 -13.40
C ASN A 24 -14.61 13.79 -13.23
N SER A 25 -15.52 13.00 -13.79
CA SER A 25 -15.45 11.52 -13.76
C SER A 25 -14.30 10.94 -14.61
N ASN A 26 -13.48 11.77 -15.28
CA ASN A 26 -12.24 11.39 -15.98
C ASN A 26 -11.13 12.44 -15.76
N ALA A 27 -10.81 12.72 -14.50
CA ALA A 27 -9.99 13.81 -13.96
C ALA A 27 -8.53 13.97 -14.45
N PHE A 28 -8.07 13.20 -15.46
CA PHE A 28 -6.70 13.30 -15.94
C PHE A 28 -6.61 14.11 -17.24
N PRO A 29 -5.58 14.97 -17.37
CA PRO A 29 -5.37 15.73 -18.58
C PRO A 29 -5.18 14.79 -19.78
N LEU A 30 -5.54 15.28 -20.97
CA LEU A 30 -5.37 14.53 -22.21
C LEU A 30 -3.89 14.15 -22.43
N PRO A 31 -3.57 13.14 -23.25
CA PRO A 31 -2.18 12.91 -23.64
C PRO A 31 -1.62 14.11 -24.42
N LEU A 32 -0.30 14.27 -24.44
CA LEU A 32 0.38 15.25 -25.29
C LEU A 32 0.39 14.78 -26.74
N SER A 33 0.53 15.71 -27.68
CA SER A 33 0.92 15.36 -29.05
C SER A 33 2.38 14.87 -29.09
N GLU A 34 2.77 14.15 -30.14
CA GLU A 34 4.15 13.63 -30.28
C GLU A 34 5.20 14.76 -30.25
N GLU A 35 4.89 15.90 -30.88
CA GLU A 35 5.76 17.07 -30.92
C GLU A 35 5.94 17.72 -29.54
N GLU A 36 4.85 17.81 -28.77
CA GLU A 36 4.89 18.34 -27.40
C GLU A 36 5.61 17.40 -26.44
N GLU A 37 5.35 16.09 -26.54
CA GLU A 37 6.04 15.07 -25.74
C GLU A 37 7.55 15.15 -26.00
N GLU A 38 7.97 15.25 -27.25
CA GLU A 38 9.39 15.39 -27.59
C GLU A 38 10.01 16.70 -27.08
N ARG A 39 9.23 17.78 -27.03
CA ARG A 39 9.67 19.05 -26.43
C ARG A 39 9.91 18.91 -24.93
N TYR A 40 8.96 18.32 -24.20
CA TYR A 40 9.09 18.15 -22.75
C TYR A 40 10.16 17.12 -22.38
N ILE A 41 10.34 16.06 -23.16
CA ILE A 41 11.45 15.10 -22.95
C ILE A 41 12.80 15.82 -23.06
N ARG A 42 12.99 16.65 -24.10
CA ARG A 42 14.24 17.41 -24.25
C ARG A 42 14.48 18.41 -23.12
N ALA A 43 13.44 19.08 -22.64
CA ALA A 43 13.54 19.99 -21.50
C ALA A 43 13.89 19.21 -20.20
N MET A 44 13.25 18.06 -19.97
CA MET A 44 13.56 17.18 -18.84
C MET A 44 15.01 16.68 -18.87
N GLU A 45 15.53 16.31 -20.05
CA GLU A 45 16.95 15.91 -20.21
C GLU A 45 17.93 17.04 -19.86
N GLN A 46 17.50 18.30 -19.94
CA GLN A 46 18.26 19.48 -19.52
C GLN A 46 18.10 19.80 -18.01
N GLY A 47 17.34 19.01 -17.28
CA GLY A 47 17.08 19.18 -15.85
C GLY A 47 15.83 20.02 -15.51
N ASP A 48 14.92 20.23 -16.47
CA ASP A 48 13.66 20.92 -16.20
C ASP A 48 12.66 20.02 -15.45
N GLU A 49 12.55 20.29 -14.15
CA GLU A 49 11.64 19.63 -13.21
C GLU A 49 10.16 19.83 -13.58
N LEU A 50 9.78 20.97 -14.15
CA LEU A 50 8.40 21.24 -14.57
C LEU A 50 8.03 20.39 -15.78
N ALA A 51 8.94 20.28 -16.75
CA ALA A 51 8.75 19.41 -17.90
C ALA A 51 8.54 17.95 -17.48
N ARG A 52 9.32 17.48 -16.49
CA ARG A 52 9.12 16.15 -15.89
C ARG A 52 7.72 16.01 -15.30
N ASN A 53 7.29 16.96 -14.47
CA ASN A 53 5.98 16.87 -13.82
C ASN A 53 4.83 16.86 -14.84
N ILE A 54 4.94 17.65 -15.91
CA ILE A 54 3.98 17.64 -17.01
C ILE A 54 3.94 16.26 -17.68
N LEU A 55 5.10 15.64 -17.96
CA LEU A 55 5.13 14.28 -18.52
C LEU A 55 4.44 13.27 -17.61
N VAL A 56 4.59 13.38 -16.28
CA VAL A 56 3.91 12.51 -15.31
C VAL A 56 2.39 12.71 -15.40
N GLU A 57 1.91 13.94 -15.25
CA GLU A 57 0.48 14.26 -15.22
C GLU A 57 -0.24 13.83 -16.51
N ARG A 58 0.38 14.09 -17.67
CA ARG A 58 -0.18 13.78 -18.99
C ARG A 58 -0.22 12.28 -19.30
N ASN A 59 0.50 11.46 -18.51
CA ASN A 59 0.53 10.00 -18.64
C ASN A 59 -0.23 9.26 -17.54
N LEU A 60 -0.90 9.93 -16.59
CA LEU A 60 -1.66 9.25 -15.52
C LEU A 60 -2.79 8.35 -16.04
N ARG A 61 -3.38 8.67 -17.20
CA ARG A 61 -4.40 7.82 -17.86
C ARG A 61 -3.86 6.43 -18.21
N LEU A 62 -2.56 6.34 -18.52
CA LEU A 62 -1.90 5.06 -18.80
C LEU A 62 -1.86 4.18 -17.54
N VAL A 63 -1.59 4.78 -16.38
CA VAL A 63 -1.60 4.07 -15.08
C VAL A 63 -2.98 3.45 -14.84
N ALA A 64 -4.03 4.26 -14.91
CA ALA A 64 -5.41 3.79 -14.72
C ALA A 64 -5.79 2.68 -15.73
N HIS A 65 -5.31 2.76 -16.98
CA HIS A 65 -5.53 1.71 -17.97
C HIS A 65 -4.81 0.40 -17.64
N ILE A 66 -3.58 0.46 -17.13
CA ILE A 66 -2.79 -0.72 -16.78
C ILE A 66 -3.34 -1.39 -15.53
N VAL A 67 -3.73 -0.60 -14.52
CA VAL A 67 -4.29 -1.09 -13.25
C VAL A 67 -5.52 -1.97 -13.47
N LYS A 68 -6.38 -1.67 -14.47
CA LYS A 68 -7.55 -2.51 -14.81
C LYS A 68 -7.23 -3.99 -15.07
N LYS A 69 -5.99 -4.32 -15.46
CA LYS A 69 -5.55 -5.71 -15.66
C LYS A 69 -5.44 -6.47 -14.33
N PHE A 70 -5.37 -5.76 -13.22
CA PHE A 70 -5.13 -6.26 -11.86
C PHE A 70 -6.35 -6.17 -10.94
N ASP A 71 -7.52 -5.75 -11.44
CA ASP A 71 -8.76 -5.62 -10.63
C ASP A 71 -9.15 -6.93 -9.92
N ASN A 72 -8.80 -8.10 -10.47
CA ASN A 72 -9.11 -9.41 -9.89
C ASN A 72 -8.14 -9.86 -8.79
N THR A 73 -7.20 -9.01 -8.36
CA THR A 73 -6.21 -9.38 -7.33
C THR A 73 -6.75 -9.32 -5.91
N GLY A 74 -7.86 -8.61 -5.69
CA GLY A 74 -8.46 -8.39 -4.37
C GLY A 74 -7.86 -7.20 -3.60
N GLU A 75 -6.89 -6.50 -4.20
CA GLU A 75 -6.30 -5.28 -3.66
C GLU A 75 -7.17 -4.05 -3.95
N ASP A 76 -6.97 -3.00 -3.16
CA ASP A 76 -7.61 -1.70 -3.40
C ASP A 76 -7.09 -1.10 -4.72
N VAL A 77 -8.01 -0.71 -5.59
CA VAL A 77 -7.71 -0.11 -6.89
C VAL A 77 -6.94 1.20 -6.70
N ASP A 78 -7.25 1.98 -5.66
CA ASP A 78 -6.58 3.26 -5.38
C ASP A 78 -5.12 3.04 -4.93
N ASP A 79 -4.85 1.96 -4.20
CA ASP A 79 -3.49 1.55 -3.84
C ASP A 79 -2.71 1.13 -5.09
N LEU A 80 -3.32 0.33 -5.97
CA LEU A 80 -2.71 -0.06 -7.24
C LEU A 80 -2.43 1.14 -8.16
N ILE A 81 -3.31 2.14 -8.18
CA ILE A 81 -3.08 3.41 -8.90
C ILE A 81 -1.88 4.15 -8.29
N SER A 82 -1.78 4.21 -6.96
CA SER A 82 -0.68 4.88 -6.27
C SER A 82 0.66 4.19 -6.56
N ILE A 83 0.72 2.86 -6.47
CA ILE A 83 1.89 2.05 -6.81
C ILE A 83 2.26 2.19 -8.29
N GLY A 84 1.27 2.12 -9.18
CA GLY A 84 1.47 2.32 -10.60
C GLY A 84 2.01 3.72 -10.93
N THR A 85 1.58 4.74 -10.18
CA THR A 85 2.08 6.11 -10.33
C THR A 85 3.55 6.22 -9.93
N ILE A 86 3.99 5.50 -8.87
CA ILE A 86 5.42 5.39 -8.54
C ILE A 86 6.19 4.77 -9.70
N GLY A 87 5.65 3.72 -10.33
CA GLY A 87 6.24 3.11 -11.53
C GLY A 87 6.33 4.05 -12.72
N LEU A 88 5.33 4.90 -12.93
CA LEU A 88 5.34 5.93 -13.96
C LEU A 88 6.41 7.00 -13.70
N ILE A 89 6.50 7.51 -12.46
CA ILE A 89 7.51 8.51 -12.07
C ILE A 89 8.92 7.93 -12.29
N LYS A 90 9.15 6.70 -11.85
CA LYS A 90 10.41 5.99 -12.07
C LYS A 90 10.73 5.81 -13.55
N ALA A 91 9.73 5.49 -14.37
CA ALA A 91 9.91 5.39 -15.81
C ALA A 91 10.34 6.73 -16.42
N ILE A 92 9.65 7.82 -16.09
CA ILE A 92 9.96 9.15 -16.61
C ILE A 92 11.36 9.60 -16.18
N ASN A 93 11.74 9.37 -14.92
CA ASN A 93 13.08 9.69 -14.41
C ASN A 93 14.22 8.91 -15.07
N THR A 94 13.95 7.72 -15.60
CA THR A 94 14.97 6.81 -16.16
C THR A 94 14.85 6.63 -17.67
N TYR A 95 13.92 7.34 -18.30
CA TYR A 95 13.66 7.20 -19.73
C TYR A 95 14.81 7.80 -20.54
N ASP A 96 15.28 7.03 -21.53
CA ASP A 96 16.29 7.48 -22.49
C ASP A 96 15.75 7.30 -23.91
N ARG A 97 15.53 8.43 -24.59
CA ARG A 97 15.04 8.46 -25.97
C ARG A 97 15.99 7.75 -26.95
N ARG A 98 17.29 7.69 -26.67
CA ARG A 98 18.29 7.08 -27.55
C ARG A 98 18.09 5.58 -27.75
N GLN A 99 17.33 4.95 -26.85
CA GLN A 99 16.99 3.53 -26.94
C GLN A 99 15.86 3.23 -27.95
N GLY A 100 15.27 4.26 -28.59
CA GLY A 100 14.33 4.09 -29.70
C GLY A 100 12.95 3.54 -29.32
N THR A 101 12.65 3.39 -28.02
CA THR A 101 11.35 2.95 -27.53
C THR A 101 10.49 4.15 -27.16
N ARG A 102 9.19 4.13 -27.49
CA ARG A 102 8.25 5.20 -27.10
C ARG A 102 8.12 5.28 -25.57
N LEU A 103 8.00 6.50 -25.03
CA LEU A 103 7.87 6.74 -23.59
C LEU A 103 6.72 5.92 -22.98
N ALA A 104 5.54 5.95 -23.59
CA ALA A 104 4.38 5.19 -23.12
C ALA A 104 4.64 3.67 -23.06
N THR A 105 5.39 3.12 -24.02
CA THR A 105 5.73 1.68 -24.04
C THR A 105 6.68 1.32 -22.90
N TYR A 106 7.71 2.14 -22.68
CA TYR A 106 8.64 1.96 -21.57
C TYR A 106 7.96 2.13 -20.21
N ALA A 107 7.17 3.20 -20.05
CA ALA A 107 6.39 3.48 -18.86
C ALA A 107 5.43 2.35 -18.53
N ALA A 108 4.74 1.78 -19.53
CA ALA A 108 3.83 0.68 -19.30
C ALA A 108 4.52 -0.54 -18.66
N ARG A 109 5.74 -0.86 -19.07
CA ARG A 109 6.53 -1.95 -18.48
C ARG A 109 6.94 -1.64 -17.04
N CYS A 110 7.32 -0.40 -16.75
CA CYS A 110 7.72 0.03 -15.41
C CYS A 110 6.53 0.02 -14.43
N ILE A 111 5.38 0.55 -14.86
CA ILE A 111 4.13 0.55 -14.09
C ILE A 111 3.74 -0.88 -13.71
N GLU A 112 3.71 -1.78 -14.71
CA GLU A 112 3.36 -3.18 -14.49
C GLU A 112 4.34 -3.89 -13.56
N ASN A 113 5.64 -3.59 -13.69
CA ASN A 113 6.65 -4.18 -12.82
C ASN A 113 6.49 -3.75 -11.36
N GLU A 114 6.23 -2.47 -11.07
CA GLU A 114 6.03 -2.01 -9.69
C GLU A 114 4.77 -2.64 -9.07
N ILE A 115 3.66 -2.72 -9.82
CA ILE A 115 2.46 -3.43 -9.36
C ILE A 115 2.77 -4.90 -9.06
N LEU A 116 3.47 -5.61 -9.95
CA LEU A 116 3.86 -7.00 -9.73
C LEU A 116 4.83 -7.15 -8.55
N MET A 117 5.71 -6.18 -8.30
CA MET A 117 6.58 -6.18 -7.12
C MET A 117 5.75 -6.06 -5.84
N HIS A 118 4.77 -5.17 -5.79
CA HIS A 118 3.86 -5.04 -4.66
C HIS A 118 3.08 -6.33 -4.40
N LEU A 119 2.42 -6.90 -5.43
CA LEU A 119 1.66 -8.15 -5.30
C LEU A 119 2.54 -9.32 -4.82
N ARG A 120 3.83 -9.35 -5.18
CA ARG A 120 4.78 -10.36 -4.67
C ARG A 120 5.12 -10.14 -3.19
N SER A 121 5.18 -8.89 -2.72
CA SER A 121 5.41 -8.61 -1.30
C SER A 121 4.25 -9.06 -0.42
N LEU A 122 3.01 -8.88 -0.88
CA LEU A 122 1.81 -9.31 -0.15
C LEU A 122 1.72 -10.83 0.04
N LYS A 123 2.28 -11.63 -0.87
CA LYS A 123 2.35 -13.09 -0.69
C LYS A 123 3.13 -13.50 0.56
N ARG A 124 4.04 -12.66 1.07
CA ARG A 124 4.79 -12.96 2.31
C ARG A 124 3.91 -12.81 3.55
N SER A 125 3.05 -11.79 3.58
CA SER A 125 2.16 -11.53 4.70
C SER A 125 0.84 -12.30 4.63
N ARG A 126 0.49 -12.92 3.49
CA ARG A 126 -0.76 -13.67 3.33
C ARG A 126 -0.92 -14.88 4.26
N ALA A 127 0.18 -15.38 4.84
CA ALA A 127 0.17 -16.43 5.85
C ALA A 127 0.08 -15.89 7.29
N GLU A 128 0.12 -14.57 7.47
CA GLU A 128 -0.07 -13.93 8.77
C GLU A 128 -1.55 -13.99 9.13
N VAL A 129 -1.82 -14.42 10.35
CA VAL A 129 -3.17 -14.50 10.92
C VAL A 129 -3.19 -13.58 12.13
N SER A 130 -4.28 -12.83 12.31
CA SER A 130 -4.39 -11.94 13.46
C SER A 130 -4.61 -12.79 14.72
N LEU A 131 -3.91 -12.45 15.79
CA LEU A 131 -4.11 -13.12 17.08
C LEU A 131 -5.51 -12.91 17.66
N TYR A 132 -6.22 -11.90 17.16
CA TYR A 132 -7.59 -11.57 17.55
C TYR A 132 -8.64 -12.25 16.65
N ASP A 133 -8.22 -13.02 15.65
CA ASP A 133 -9.18 -13.74 14.80
C ASP A 133 -9.87 -14.84 15.63
N PRO A 134 -11.20 -14.96 15.56
CA PRO A 134 -11.94 -15.98 16.30
C PRO A 134 -11.67 -17.36 15.70
N ILE A 135 -11.33 -18.32 16.55
CA ILE A 135 -11.06 -19.71 16.17
C ILE A 135 -12.23 -20.65 16.47
N GLY A 136 -13.21 -20.19 17.25
CA GLY A 136 -14.39 -20.97 17.62
C GLY A 136 -15.24 -20.28 18.69
N VAL A 137 -16.19 -21.03 19.22
CA VAL A 137 -17.06 -20.60 20.33
C VAL A 137 -16.86 -21.50 21.53
N ASP A 138 -16.89 -20.93 22.73
CA ASP A 138 -16.87 -21.68 23.99
C ASP A 138 -18.24 -22.33 24.28
N LYS A 139 -18.39 -22.95 25.45
CA LYS A 139 -19.65 -23.61 25.86
C LYS A 139 -20.72 -22.61 26.27
N GLU A 140 -20.31 -21.39 26.62
CA GLU A 140 -21.14 -20.27 27.00
C GLU A 140 -21.59 -19.43 25.78
N GLY A 141 -21.03 -19.68 24.60
CA GLY A 141 -21.34 -19.00 23.33
C GLY A 141 -20.48 -17.78 23.04
N ASN A 142 -19.40 -17.52 23.79
CA ASN A 142 -18.46 -16.43 23.50
C ASN A 142 -17.44 -16.87 22.45
N GLU A 143 -16.97 -15.90 21.66
CA GLU A 143 -15.91 -16.12 20.68
C GLU A 143 -14.56 -16.35 21.39
N VAL A 144 -13.87 -17.43 21.03
CA VAL A 144 -12.51 -17.72 21.49
C VAL A 144 -11.55 -17.23 20.43
N VAL A 145 -10.57 -16.41 20.82
CA VAL A 145 -9.55 -15.88 19.89
C VAL A 145 -8.28 -16.71 19.92
N LEU A 146 -7.47 -16.62 18.85
CA LEU A 146 -6.19 -17.33 18.76
C LEU A 146 -5.25 -16.98 19.94
N LEU A 147 -5.28 -15.73 20.41
CA LEU A 147 -4.50 -15.25 21.55
C LEU A 147 -4.78 -16.02 22.85
N ASP A 148 -6.03 -16.46 23.06
CA ASP A 148 -6.43 -17.17 24.29
C ASP A 148 -5.82 -18.58 24.36
N VAL A 149 -5.55 -19.17 23.19
CA VAL A 149 -4.92 -20.49 23.08
C VAL A 149 -3.40 -20.41 23.10
N LEU A 150 -2.83 -19.31 22.61
CA LEU A 150 -1.39 -19.05 22.63
C LEU A 150 -0.92 -18.60 24.03
N GLY A 151 -1.14 -19.46 25.02
CA GLY A 151 -0.62 -19.31 26.37
C GLY A 151 0.81 -19.86 26.54
N THR A 152 1.46 -19.47 27.63
CA THR A 152 2.70 -20.11 28.10
C THR A 152 2.37 -21.52 28.62
N SER A 153 3.27 -22.51 28.44
CA SER A 153 2.99 -23.87 28.91
C SER A 153 2.67 -23.90 30.41
N ALA A 154 1.72 -24.75 30.81
CA ALA A 154 1.17 -24.78 32.16
C ALA A 154 2.25 -24.93 33.25
N ASP A 155 3.34 -25.60 32.90
CA ASP A 155 4.42 -25.93 33.83
C ASP A 155 5.44 -24.80 34.01
N VAL A 156 5.42 -23.72 33.21
CA VAL A 156 6.45 -22.66 33.31
C VAL A 156 6.52 -22.02 34.69
N VAL A 157 5.37 -21.85 35.34
CA VAL A 157 5.35 -21.30 36.71
C VAL A 157 5.90 -22.31 37.71
N ALA A 158 5.54 -23.59 37.56
CA ALA A 158 6.03 -24.66 38.42
C ALA A 158 7.55 -24.84 38.29
N ASP A 159 8.05 -24.94 37.06
CA ASP A 159 9.47 -25.07 36.72
C ASP A 159 10.29 -23.89 37.25
N LEU A 160 9.75 -22.67 37.17
CA LEU A 160 10.40 -21.46 37.65
C LEU A 160 10.47 -21.41 39.18
N ILE A 161 9.43 -21.89 39.86
CA ILE A 161 9.40 -22.03 41.32
C ILE A 161 10.38 -23.12 41.75
N GLU A 162 10.37 -24.28 41.11
CA GLU A 162 11.28 -25.40 41.41
C GLU A 162 12.74 -24.96 41.25
N SER A 163 13.08 -24.33 40.12
CA SER A 163 14.43 -23.80 39.87
C SER A 163 14.87 -22.79 40.94
N ARG A 164 13.96 -21.95 41.45
CA ARG A 164 14.27 -21.03 42.56
C ARG A 164 14.58 -21.79 43.86
N PHE A 165 13.76 -22.76 44.22
CA PHE A 165 13.96 -23.57 45.42
C PHE A 165 15.25 -24.38 45.36
N GLU A 166 15.56 -24.97 44.21
CA GLU A 166 16.82 -25.69 43.99
C GLU A 166 18.03 -24.77 44.15
N LYS A 167 17.96 -23.57 43.56
CA LYS A 167 19.00 -22.55 43.67
C LYS A 167 19.21 -22.12 45.13
N GLU A 168 18.14 -21.87 45.89
CA GLU A 168 18.24 -21.53 47.31
C GLU A 168 18.89 -22.65 48.13
N LYS A 169 18.44 -23.90 47.96
CA LYS A 169 19.04 -25.07 48.61
C LYS A 169 20.51 -25.25 48.24
N LEU A 170 20.87 -25.01 46.98
CA LEU A 170 22.26 -25.05 46.52
C LEU A 170 23.10 -23.99 47.24
N TYR A 171 22.63 -22.74 47.31
CA TYR A 171 23.34 -21.67 48.01
C TYR A 171 23.46 -21.92 49.52
N GLU A 172 22.45 -22.51 50.16
CA GLU A 172 22.55 -22.93 51.57
C GLU A 172 23.64 -23.98 51.77
N LYS A 173 23.73 -24.98 50.88
CA LYS A 173 24.77 -26.01 50.94
C LYS A 173 26.16 -25.41 50.69
N ILE A 174 26.32 -24.59 49.66
CA ILE A 174 27.57 -23.86 49.37
C ILE A 174 27.99 -23.01 50.58
N ARG A 175 27.03 -22.41 51.29
CA ARG A 175 27.35 -21.61 52.48
C ARG A 175 28.02 -22.42 53.59
N ARG A 176 27.71 -23.71 53.70
CA ARG A 176 28.26 -24.64 54.70
C ARG A 176 29.60 -25.27 54.30
N LEU A 177 30.05 -25.12 53.06
CA LEU A 177 31.33 -25.64 52.58
C LEU A 177 32.51 -24.76 53.01
N GLY A 178 33.67 -25.39 53.23
CA GLY A 178 34.91 -24.70 53.60
C GLY A 178 35.49 -23.85 52.45
N ARG A 179 36.41 -22.92 52.74
CA ARG A 179 36.97 -21.96 51.76
C ARG A 179 37.66 -22.59 50.53
N ARG A 180 38.06 -23.85 50.61
CA ARG A 180 38.67 -24.63 49.50
C ARG A 180 37.65 -25.47 48.71
N GLU A 181 36.45 -25.68 49.25
CA GLU A 181 35.39 -26.54 48.69
C GLU A 181 34.23 -25.73 48.09
N ARG A 182 34.25 -24.41 48.28
CA ARG A 182 33.17 -23.46 47.94
C ARG A 182 33.23 -22.98 46.51
#